data_AF-A0A7S1ZIJ8-F1
#
_entry.id   AF-A0A7S1ZIJ8-F1
#
_cell.length_a   1.000
_cell.length_b   1.000
_cell.length_c   1.000
_cell.angle_alpha   90.00
_cell.angle_beta   90.00
_cell.angle_gamma   90.00
#
_symmetry.space_group_name_H-M   'P 1'
#
loop_
_entity.id
_entity.type
_entity.pdbx_description
1 polymer ?
#
loop_
_entity_poly.entity_id
_entity_poly.type
_entity_poly.pdbx_seq_one_letter_code
_entity_poly.pdbx_strand_id
1 'polypeptide(L)'
;GDDPGASFPEDGREALTSWRPNVVYVEGGNTFWLSHCAEKGDWIRLLRDACRSVGGGDDGDGDGGDGRGEGFAVYVGKSAGAILAGSRVSTALWKGWDDPSVVPGRERPEDWEEEE
;
A
#
# COMPACT_ATOMS: atom_id res chain seq x y z
N GLY A 1 4.68 23.37 18.48
CA GLY A 1 6.12 23.12 18.57
C GLY A 1 6.54 22.74 17.20
N ASP A 2 6.68 23.76 16.35
CA ASP A 2 7.01 23.59 14.94
C ASP A 2 8.52 23.40 14.85
N ASP A 3 8.93 22.19 14.53
CA ASP A 3 10.31 21.90 14.18
C ASP A 3 10.52 22.40 12.74
N PRO A 4 11.29 23.47 12.52
CA PRO A 4 11.52 24.02 11.18
C PRO A 4 12.28 23.06 10.25
N GLY A 5 12.74 21.90 10.76
CA GLY A 5 13.36 20.83 9.98
C GLY A 5 12.41 19.70 9.55
N ALA A 6 11.15 19.68 9.98
CA ALA A 6 10.20 18.64 9.58
C ALA A 6 9.66 18.90 8.15
N SER A 7 10.41 18.46 7.13
CA SER A 7 9.90 18.46 5.76
C SER A 7 8.82 17.38 5.61
N PHE A 8 7.61 17.79 5.29
CA PHE A 8 6.57 16.88 4.83
C PHE A 8 6.97 16.31 3.46
N PRO A 9 6.68 15.02 3.18
CA PRO A 9 6.99 14.43 1.89
C PRO A 9 6.20 15.13 0.78
N GLU A 10 6.83 15.31 -0.38
CA GLU A 10 6.21 15.96 -1.54
C GLU A 10 5.29 15.00 -2.28
N ASP A 11 5.54 13.69 -2.19
CA ASP A 11 4.73 12.65 -2.82
C ASP A 11 4.60 11.36 -2.00
N GLY A 12 3.75 10.45 -2.48
CA GLY A 12 3.46 9.18 -1.81
C GLY A 12 4.64 8.20 -1.77
N ARG A 13 5.59 8.27 -2.71
CA ARG A 13 6.78 7.39 -2.70
C ARG A 13 7.74 7.86 -1.63
N GLU A 14 8.01 9.15 -1.56
CA GLU A 14 8.83 9.74 -0.51
C GLU A 14 8.20 9.47 0.86
N ALA A 15 6.86 9.61 0.97
CA ALA A 15 6.12 9.29 2.16
C ALA A 15 6.39 7.83 2.61
N LEU A 16 6.16 6.85 1.74
CA LEU A 16 6.29 5.43 2.08
C LEU A 16 7.74 4.93 2.26
N THR A 17 8.74 5.69 1.79
CA THR A 17 10.15 5.26 1.82
C THR A 17 10.98 6.04 2.83
N SER A 18 11.21 7.33 2.57
CA SER A 18 12.14 8.15 3.34
C SER A 18 11.48 8.75 4.58
N TRP A 19 10.20 9.16 4.47
CA TRP A 19 9.47 9.75 5.59
C TRP A 19 9.02 8.72 6.64
N ARG A 20 8.70 7.49 6.19
CA ARG A 20 8.37 6.32 7.02
C ARG A 20 7.17 6.56 7.96
N PRO A 21 5.93 6.55 7.44
CA PRO A 21 4.74 6.78 8.24
C PRO A 21 4.55 5.72 9.32
N ASN A 22 3.92 6.09 10.44
CA ASN A 22 3.42 5.12 11.40
C ASN A 22 2.10 4.47 10.97
N VAL A 23 1.33 5.13 10.10
CA VAL A 23 0.02 4.67 9.63
C VAL A 23 -0.13 4.97 8.15
N VAL A 24 -0.60 3.99 7.39
CA VAL A 24 -1.04 4.17 6.01
C VAL A 24 -2.53 3.89 5.92
N TYR A 25 -3.28 4.90 5.50
CA TYR A 25 -4.72 4.79 5.28
C TYR A 25 -5.01 4.69 3.78
N VAL A 26 -5.70 3.63 3.37
CA VAL A 26 -6.15 3.44 1.99
C VAL A 26 -7.66 3.58 1.93
N GLU A 27 -8.10 4.62 1.24
CA GLU A 27 -9.52 4.91 1.06
C GLU A 27 -10.20 3.89 0.14
N GLY A 28 -11.53 3.85 0.21
CA GLY A 28 -12.37 3.04 -0.67
C GLY A 28 -12.57 3.66 -2.05
N GLY A 29 -13.41 3.01 -2.84
CA GLY A 29 -13.70 3.37 -4.23
C GLY A 29 -14.11 2.10 -4.97
N ASN A 30 -13.82 2.06 -6.26
CA ASN A 30 -13.94 0.83 -7.03
C ASN A 30 -12.70 -0.05 -6.81
N THR A 31 -12.89 -1.29 -6.33
CA THR A 31 -11.76 -2.19 -5.99
C THR A 31 -10.89 -2.53 -7.20
N PHE A 32 -11.47 -2.75 -8.37
CA PHE A 32 -10.73 -3.11 -9.58
C PHE A 32 -9.86 -1.96 -10.09
N TRP A 33 -10.41 -0.74 -10.10
CA TRP A 33 -9.64 0.45 -10.45
C TRP A 33 -8.52 0.75 -9.44
N LEU A 34 -8.80 0.55 -8.15
CA LEU A 34 -7.80 0.71 -7.10
C LEU A 34 -6.66 -0.32 -7.26
N SER A 35 -6.98 -1.59 -7.51
CA SER A 35 -5.99 -2.65 -7.81
C SER A 35 -5.15 -2.28 -9.03
N HIS A 36 -5.81 -1.87 -10.12
CA HIS A 36 -5.14 -1.47 -11.35
C HIS A 36 -4.14 -0.32 -11.11
N CYS A 37 -4.57 0.73 -10.40
CA CYS A 37 -3.69 1.86 -10.05
C CYS A 37 -2.53 1.42 -9.15
N ALA A 38 -2.81 0.55 -8.17
CA ALA A 38 -1.81 0.04 -7.24
C ALA A 38 -0.72 -0.81 -7.94
N GLU A 39 -1.13 -1.69 -8.86
CA GLU A 39 -0.25 -2.50 -9.71
C GLU A 39 0.59 -1.62 -10.63
N LYS A 40 -0.05 -0.71 -11.38
CA LYS A 40 0.62 0.17 -12.34
C LYS A 40 1.67 1.07 -11.69
N GLY A 41 1.45 1.47 -10.44
CA GLY A 41 2.34 2.34 -9.69
C GLY A 41 3.38 1.64 -8.83
N ASP A 42 3.43 0.30 -8.79
CA ASP A 42 4.24 -0.47 -7.84
C ASP A 42 3.94 -0.12 -6.36
N TRP A 43 2.70 0.29 -6.08
CA TRP A 43 2.30 0.74 -4.75
C TRP A 43 2.15 -0.44 -3.77
N ILE A 44 1.71 -1.61 -4.24
CA ILE A 44 1.56 -2.80 -3.41
C ILE A 44 2.90 -3.20 -2.76
N ARG A 45 4.00 -3.10 -3.52
CA ARG A 45 5.33 -3.37 -2.98
C ARG A 45 5.73 -2.34 -1.93
N LEU A 46 5.57 -1.05 -2.22
CA LEU A 46 5.89 0.02 -1.27
C LEU A 46 5.08 -0.04 0.02
N LEU A 47 3.77 -0.31 -0.09
CA LEU A 47 2.88 -0.48 1.06
C LEU A 47 3.32 -1.69 1.90
N ARG A 48 3.65 -2.80 1.24
CA ARG A 48 4.14 -4.01 1.90
C ARG A 48 5.47 -3.76 2.61
N ASP A 49 6.40 -3.06 1.98
CA ASP A 49 7.72 -2.75 2.54
C ASP A 49 7.56 -1.80 3.75
N ALA A 50 6.71 -0.78 3.65
CA ALA A 50 6.41 0.13 4.76
C ALA A 50 5.73 -0.57 5.95
N CYS A 51 4.86 -1.55 5.69
CA CYS A 51 4.12 -2.27 6.73
C CYS A 51 4.86 -3.49 7.30
N ARG A 52 6.02 -3.84 6.77
CA ARG A 52 6.86 -4.91 7.30
C ARG A 52 8.02 -4.29 8.05
N SER A 53 8.33 -4.84 9.23
CA SER A 53 9.65 -4.61 9.83
C SER A 53 10.68 -5.26 8.91
N VAL A 54 11.35 -4.46 8.09
CA VAL A 54 12.60 -4.89 7.49
C VAL A 54 13.64 -4.79 8.60
N GLY A 55 13.73 -5.87 9.37
CA GLY A 55 14.86 -6.09 10.25
C GLY A 55 16.12 -6.07 9.42
N GLY A 56 17.01 -5.11 9.69
CA GLY A 56 18.37 -5.12 9.23
C GLY A 56 19.02 -6.43 9.62
N GLY A 57 19.25 -7.29 8.62
CA GLY A 57 20.28 -8.30 8.73
C GLY A 57 21.63 -7.60 8.72
N ASP A 58 22.22 -7.51 9.91
CA ASP A 58 23.64 -7.66 10.22
C ASP A 58 24.66 -7.18 9.16
N ASP A 59 25.21 -5.98 9.36
CA ASP A 59 26.63 -5.69 9.12
C ASP A 59 27.01 -4.57 10.10
N GLY A 60 27.74 -4.95 11.14
CA GLY A 60 28.13 -4.05 12.21
C GLY A 60 29.03 -2.94 11.72
N ASP A 61 28.56 -1.71 11.77
CA ASP A 61 29.37 -0.54 12.06
C ASP A 61 28.44 0.54 12.63
N GLY A 62 28.62 0.78 13.93
CA GLY A 62 27.82 1.76 14.65
C GLY A 62 28.16 3.17 14.19
N ASP A 63 27.25 3.80 13.45
CA ASP A 63 27.22 5.24 13.30
C ASP A 63 25.78 5.76 13.51
N GLY A 64 25.57 6.37 14.67
CA GLY A 64 24.71 7.55 14.82
C GLY A 64 23.25 7.53 14.36
N GLY A 65 22.58 6.39 14.21
CA GLY A 65 21.15 6.34 13.90
C GLY A 65 20.30 7.04 14.97
N ASP A 66 19.36 7.89 14.54
CA ASP A 66 18.50 8.82 15.28
C ASP A 66 17.58 8.24 16.39
N GLY A 67 17.83 7.01 16.84
CA GLY A 67 17.06 6.35 17.91
C GLY A 67 15.64 5.96 17.52
N ARG A 68 15.20 6.17 16.26
CA ARG A 68 13.94 5.60 15.77
C ARG A 68 14.21 4.15 15.39
N GLY A 69 13.97 3.24 16.35
CA GLY A 69 13.96 1.80 16.10
C GLY A 69 13.10 1.44 14.88
N GLU A 70 13.34 0.27 14.29
CA GLU A 70 12.69 -0.24 13.07
C GLU A 70 11.15 -0.23 13.16
N GLY A 71 10.56 0.93 12.90
CA GLY A 71 9.12 1.11 12.90
C GLY A 71 8.52 0.54 11.63
N PHE A 72 7.43 -0.21 11.79
CA PHE A 72 6.54 -0.60 10.71
C PHE A 72 5.31 0.32 10.71
N ALA A 73 4.75 0.55 9.53
CA ALA A 73 3.49 1.26 9.37
C ALA A 73 2.30 0.33 9.61
N VAL A 74 1.26 0.82 10.30
CA VAL A 74 -0.03 0.13 10.38
C VAL A 74 -0.85 0.42 9.12
N TYR A 75 -1.24 -0.62 8.39
CA TYR A 75 -2.16 -0.50 7.25
C TYR A 75 -3.62 -0.44 7.71
N VAL A 76 -4.36 0.56 7.28
CA VAL A 76 -5.80 0.71 7.54
C VAL A 76 -6.53 0.88 6.21
N GLY A 77 -7.22 -0.18 5.77
CA GLY A 77 -8.03 -0.15 4.55
C GLY A 77 -9.51 0.09 4.84
N LYS A 78 -10.15 0.98 4.06
CA LYS A 78 -11.62 1.17 4.06
C LYS A 78 -12.20 0.57 2.78
N SER A 79 -13.22 -0.29 2.89
CA SER A 79 -13.96 -0.83 1.74
C SER A 79 -13.01 -1.46 0.71
N ALA A 80 -12.91 -0.94 -0.52
CA ALA A 80 -11.95 -1.38 -1.54
C ALA A 80 -10.50 -1.43 -1.00
N GLY A 81 -10.08 -0.47 -0.19
CA GLY A 81 -8.77 -0.47 0.44
C GLY A 81 -8.56 -1.63 1.44
N ALA A 82 -9.64 -2.16 2.03
CA ALA A 82 -9.56 -3.36 2.87
C ALA A 82 -9.39 -4.63 2.01
N ILE A 83 -10.07 -4.70 0.86
CA ILE A 83 -9.95 -5.81 -0.09
C ILE A 83 -8.55 -5.84 -0.72
N LEU A 84 -7.99 -4.67 -1.04
CA LEU A 84 -6.64 -4.53 -1.62
C LEU A 84 -5.53 -5.13 -0.73
N ALA A 85 -5.74 -5.21 0.59
CA ALA A 85 -4.78 -5.84 1.49
C ALA A 85 -4.74 -7.38 1.36
N GLY A 86 -5.79 -7.98 0.77
CA GLY A 86 -5.85 -9.41 0.48
C GLY A 86 -4.97 -9.83 -0.68
N SER A 87 -4.84 -11.14 -0.89
CA SER A 87 -4.10 -11.70 -2.03
C SER A 87 -4.84 -11.56 -3.35
N ARG A 88 -6.17 -11.38 -3.32
CA ARG A 88 -7.04 -11.34 -4.50
C ARG A 88 -8.18 -10.34 -4.32
N VAL A 89 -8.53 -9.64 -5.39
CA VAL A 89 -9.65 -8.68 -5.42
C VAL A 89 -10.98 -9.28 -5.91
N SER A 90 -10.99 -10.55 -6.33
CA SER A 90 -12.19 -11.27 -6.78
C SER A 90 -13.31 -11.30 -5.73
N THR A 91 -12.98 -11.12 -4.44
CA THR A 91 -13.97 -10.94 -3.37
C THR A 91 -14.94 -9.77 -3.65
N ALA A 92 -14.50 -8.75 -4.39
CA ALA A 92 -15.36 -7.63 -4.81
C ALA A 92 -16.45 -8.05 -5.81
N LEU A 93 -16.27 -9.15 -6.56
CA LEU A 93 -17.28 -9.71 -7.46
C LEU A 93 -18.48 -10.28 -6.70
N TRP A 94 -18.26 -10.78 -5.47
CA TRP A 94 -19.24 -11.56 -4.70
C TRP A 94 -20.54 -10.82 -4.35
N LYS A 95 -20.62 -9.50 -4.60
CA LYS A 95 -21.86 -8.72 -4.40
C LYS A 95 -22.25 -7.84 -5.59
N GLY A 96 -21.45 -7.83 -6.66
CA GLY A 96 -21.63 -6.92 -7.81
C GLY A 96 -21.62 -5.43 -7.42
N TRP A 97 -20.94 -5.07 -6.33
CA TRP A 97 -20.87 -3.68 -5.84
C TRP A 97 -19.82 -2.85 -6.56
N ASP A 98 -18.81 -3.52 -7.12
CA ASP A 98 -17.79 -2.91 -7.98
C ASP A 98 -17.97 -3.34 -9.42
N ASP A 99 -17.73 -2.39 -10.31
CA ASP A 99 -17.76 -2.59 -11.76
C ASP A 99 -16.33 -2.88 -12.26
N PRO A 100 -16.01 -4.10 -12.73
CA PRO A 100 -14.70 -4.42 -13.29
C PRO A 100 -14.45 -3.77 -14.66
N SER A 101 -15.51 -3.37 -15.38
CA SER A 101 -15.41 -2.80 -16.73
C SER A 101 -14.73 -1.43 -16.78
N VAL A 102 -14.51 -0.81 -15.63
CA VAL A 102 -13.76 0.45 -15.49
C VAL A 102 -12.26 0.28 -15.77
N VAL A 103 -11.73 -0.96 -15.80
CA VAL A 103 -10.33 -1.24 -16.07
C VAL A 103 -10.15 -1.70 -17.52
N PRO A 104 -9.47 -0.90 -18.37
CA PRO A 104 -9.23 -1.28 -19.77
C PRO A 104 -8.40 -2.56 -19.88
N GLY A 105 -8.87 -3.51 -20.69
CA GLY A 105 -8.24 -4.81 -20.92
C GLY A 105 -8.49 -5.87 -19.85
N ARG A 106 -9.33 -5.58 -18.84
CA ARG A 106 -9.81 -6.53 -17.82
C ARG A 106 -11.29 -6.28 -17.51
N GLU A 107 -12.09 -6.09 -18.55
CA GLU A 107 -13.46 -5.61 -18.38
C GLU A 107 -14.43 -6.67 -17.83
N ARG A 108 -14.07 -7.95 -17.90
CA ARG A 108 -14.99 -9.04 -17.58
C ARG A 108 -14.65 -9.64 -16.21
N PRO A 109 -15.66 -10.13 -15.44
CA PRO A 109 -15.42 -10.77 -14.15
C PRO A 109 -14.35 -11.87 -14.18
N GLU A 110 -14.32 -12.66 -15.25
CA GLU A 110 -13.39 -13.78 -15.41
C GLU A 110 -11.93 -13.31 -15.53
N ASP A 111 -11.70 -12.06 -15.95
CA ASP A 111 -10.35 -11.47 -16.01
C ASP A 111 -9.77 -11.21 -14.59
N TRP A 112 -10.59 -11.37 -13.54
CA TRP A 112 -10.24 -11.16 -12.13
C TRP A 112 -10.35 -12.42 -11.26
N GLU A 113 -10.84 -13.53 -11.82
CA GLU A 113 -10.88 -14.84 -11.19
C GLU A 113 -9.61 -15.61 -11.59
N GLU A 114 -8.55 -15.51 -10.78
CA GLU A 114 -7.33 -16.29 -10.99
C GLU A 114 -7.59 -17.80 -10.74
N GLU A 115 -7.09 -18.65 -11.64
CA GLU A 115 -7.07 -20.11 -11.44
C GLU A 115 -6.29 -20.48 -10.16
N GLU A 116 -6.78 -21.48 -9.41
CA GLU A 116 -6.16 -21.99 -8.18
C GLU A 116 -4.83 -22.73 -8.39
#